data_AF-A0A7C5P7S0-F1
#
_entry.id   AF-A0A7C5P7S0-F1
#
_cell.length_a   1.000
_cell.length_b   1.000
_cell.length_c   1.000
_cell.angle_alpha   90.00
_cell.angle_beta   90.00
_cell.angle_gamma   90.00
#
_symmetry.space_group_name_H-M   'P 1'
#
loop_
_entity.id
_entity.type
_entity.pdbx_description
1 polymer ?
#
loop_
_entity_poly.entity_id
_entity_poly.type
_entity_poly.pdbx_seq_one_letter_code
_entity_poly.pdbx_strand_id
1 'polypeptide(L)'
;MKIYDTHKWIKERPPEIEWLIDKLLPKDEVLLISGETGVGKSLLRTQLAILFAKGGGEFLGYKVTGAPTLVVQHENSIAGEWRRIHKLAQSIGIYDEKRFLLNQ
;
A
#
# COMPACT_ATOMS: atom_id res chain seq x y z
N MET A 1 7.64 -22.32 20.52
CA MET A 1 6.24 -22.66 20.22
C MET A 1 5.35 -21.82 21.12
N LYS A 2 4.40 -21.06 20.55
CA LYS A 2 3.40 -20.34 21.36
C LYS A 2 2.24 -21.29 21.64
N ILE A 3 1.81 -21.38 22.90
CA ILE A 3 0.62 -22.13 23.31
C ILE A 3 -0.49 -21.10 23.53
N TYR A 4 -1.68 -21.38 23.00
CA TYR A 4 -2.82 -20.49 23.06
C TYR A 4 -3.96 -21.14 23.85
N ASP A 5 -4.63 -20.36 24.69
CA ASP A 5 -5.81 -20.78 25.43
C ASP A 5 -7.06 -20.59 24.55
N THR A 6 -7.49 -21.68 23.92
CA THR A 6 -8.67 -21.66 23.04
C THR A 6 -9.98 -21.50 23.81
N HIS A 7 -10.04 -21.94 25.07
CA HIS A 7 -11.22 -21.73 25.91
C HIS A 7 -11.42 -20.23 26.16
N LYS A 8 -10.35 -19.48 26.43
CA LYS A 8 -10.41 -18.02 26.57
C LYS A 8 -10.96 -17.35 25.30
N TRP A 9 -10.45 -17.73 24.12
CA TRP A 9 -10.86 -17.14 22.84
C TRP A 9 -12.32 -17.39 22.48
N ILE A 10 -12.90 -18.50 22.93
CA ILE A 10 -14.33 -18.79 22.73
C ILE A 10 -15.22 -17.84 23.57
N LYS A 11 -14.73 -17.40 24.74
CA LYS A 11 -15.53 -16.59 25.68
C LYS A 11 -15.36 -15.08 25.50
N GLU A 12 -14.25 -14.65 24.90
CA GLU A 12 -13.92 -13.24 24.74
C GLU A 12 -14.15 -12.77 23.30
N ARG A 13 -14.41 -11.47 23.13
CA ARG A 13 -14.49 -10.87 21.79
C ARG A 13 -13.07 -10.82 21.19
N PRO A 14 -12.87 -11.24 19.93
CA PRO A 14 -11.60 -11.08 19.25
C PRO A 14 -11.14 -9.62 19.21
N PRO A 15 -9.81 -9.36 19.21
CA PRO A 15 -9.30 -8.01 19.01
C PRO A 15 -9.73 -7.46 17.66
N GLU A 16 -9.91 -6.14 17.59
CA GLU A 16 -10.17 -5.44 16.32
C GLU A 16 -8.96 -5.56 15.39
N ILE A 17 -9.22 -5.64 14.08
CA ILE A 17 -8.16 -5.72 13.07
C ILE A 17 -7.73 -4.29 12.72
N GLU A 18 -6.44 -3.99 12.87
CA GLU A 18 -5.86 -2.79 12.27
C GLU A 18 -5.62 -3.02 10.78
N TRP A 19 -6.07 -2.09 9.91
CA TRP A 19 -5.99 -2.23 8.46
C TRP A 19 -5.03 -1.21 7.83
N LEU A 20 -4.15 -1.67 6.95
CA LEU A 20 -3.40 -0.80 6.02
C LEU A 20 -4.25 -0.44 4.79
N ILE A 21 -5.02 -1.40 4.31
CA ILE A 21 -6.06 -1.20 3.29
C ILE A 21 -7.34 -1.81 3.85
N ASP A 22 -8.37 -0.99 4.04
CA ASP A 22 -9.62 -1.41 4.69
C ASP A 22 -10.17 -2.68 4.07
N LYS A 23 -10.41 -3.71 4.88
CA LYS A 23 -10.92 -5.03 4.49
C LYS A 23 -10.09 -5.81 3.46
N LEU A 24 -8.90 -5.34 3.07
CA LEU A 24 -8.05 -5.97 2.06
C LEU A 24 -6.67 -6.36 2.59
N LEU A 25 -6.03 -5.49 3.37
CA LEU A 25 -4.70 -5.73 3.93
C LEU A 25 -4.68 -5.36 5.42
N PRO A 26 -4.75 -6.36 6.32
CA PRO A 26 -4.45 -6.14 7.73
C PRO A 26 -3.03 -5.61 7.91
N LYS A 27 -2.82 -4.84 8.96
CA LYS A 27 -1.49 -4.40 9.37
C LYS A 27 -0.68 -5.62 9.83
N ASP A 28 0.62 -5.58 9.54
CA ASP A 28 1.60 -6.64 9.84
C ASP A 28 1.38 -7.96 9.09
N GLU A 29 0.51 -7.98 8.07
CA GLU A 29 0.27 -9.10 7.17
C GLU A 29 0.82 -8.82 5.76
N VAL A 30 0.85 -9.86 4.90
CA VAL A 30 1.40 -9.78 3.52
C VAL A 30 0.29 -9.78 2.47
N LEU A 31 0.35 -8.83 1.52
CA LEU A 31 -0.47 -8.82 0.30
C LEU A 31 0.36 -9.24 -0.91
N LEU A 32 -0.13 -10.23 -1.68
CA LEU A 32 0.46 -10.64 -2.95
C LEU A 32 -0.38 -10.11 -4.12
N ILE A 33 0.24 -9.33 -5.01
CA ILE A 33 -0.35 -8.93 -6.30
C ILE A 33 0.23 -9.85 -7.39
N SER A 34 -0.61 -10.73 -7.94
CA SER A 34 -0.25 -11.72 -8.95
C SER A 34 -1.05 -11.55 -10.25
N GLY A 35 -0.52 -12.07 -11.35
CA GLY A 35 -1.12 -11.99 -12.68
C GLY A 35 -0.09 -12.02 -13.80
N GLU A 36 -0.54 -12.10 -15.05
CA GLU A 36 0.33 -12.20 -16.23
C GLU A 36 1.17 -10.94 -16.48
N THR A 37 2.18 -11.06 -17.35
CA THR A 37 3.00 -9.93 -17.80
C THR A 37 2.12 -8.88 -18.48
N GLY A 38 2.33 -7.61 -18.16
CA GLY A 38 1.58 -6.50 -18.77
C GLY A 38 0.21 -6.20 -18.15
N VAL A 39 -0.33 -7.05 -17.26
CA VAL A 39 -1.67 -6.84 -16.65
C VAL A 39 -1.77 -5.63 -15.72
N GLY A 40 -0.64 -5.01 -15.35
CA GLY A 40 -0.61 -3.80 -14.53
C GLY A 40 -0.20 -3.98 -13.06
N LYS A 41 0.39 -5.10 -12.66
CA LYS A 41 0.88 -5.32 -11.27
C LYS A 41 1.77 -4.18 -10.76
N SER A 42 2.78 -3.79 -11.55
CA SER A 42 3.71 -2.72 -11.18
C SER A 42 3.02 -1.35 -11.10
N LEU A 43 1.94 -1.14 -11.88
CA LEU A 43 1.10 0.05 -11.79
C LEU A 43 0.36 0.10 -10.45
N LEU A 44 -0.33 -1.00 -10.08
CA LEU A 44 -1.05 -1.11 -8.80
C LEU A 44 -0.10 -0.95 -7.61
N ARG A 45 1.05 -1.62 -7.65
CA ARG A 45 2.11 -1.47 -6.64
C ARG A 45 2.56 -0.02 -6.51
N THR A 46 2.84 0.68 -7.63
CA THR A 46 3.26 2.08 -7.58
C THR A 46 2.18 3.00 -7.01
N GLN A 47 0.91 2.80 -7.40
CA GLN A 47 -0.20 3.60 -6.87
C GLN A 47 -0.33 3.42 -5.35
N LEU A 48 -0.33 2.17 -4.86
CA LEU A 48 -0.35 1.88 -3.43
C LEU A 48 0.85 2.50 -2.70
N ALA A 49 2.06 2.39 -3.26
CA ALA A 49 3.24 2.96 -2.65
C ALA A 49 3.15 4.48 -2.49
N ILE A 50 2.63 5.18 -3.49
CA ILE A 50 2.41 6.63 -3.43
C ILE A 50 1.36 6.96 -2.35
N LEU A 51 0.23 6.23 -2.32
CA LEU A 51 -0.83 6.46 -1.34
C LEU A 51 -0.36 6.24 0.10
N PHE A 52 0.38 5.15 0.35
CA PHE A 52 0.98 4.90 1.66
C PHE A 52 1.93 6.03 2.07
N ALA A 53 2.86 6.41 1.18
CA ALA A 53 3.84 7.47 1.45
C ALA A 53 3.20 8.85 1.67
N LYS A 54 2.09 9.14 0.99
CA LYS A 54 1.33 10.40 1.14
C LYS A 54 0.69 10.55 2.51
N GLY A 55 0.29 9.43 3.12
CA GLY A 55 -0.51 9.42 4.34
C GLY A 55 -1.88 8.76 4.19
N GLY A 56 -2.14 8.09 3.07
CA GLY A 56 -3.38 7.39 2.77
C GLY A 56 -4.13 7.96 1.56
N GLY A 57 -5.35 7.47 1.37
CA GLY A 57 -6.24 7.87 0.28
C GLY A 57 -7.21 6.76 -0.09
N GLU A 58 -7.55 6.67 -1.36
CA GLU A 58 -8.43 5.62 -1.89
C GLU A 58 -7.73 4.83 -3.00
N PHE A 59 -7.86 3.51 -2.95
CA PHE A 59 -7.34 2.57 -3.92
C PHE A 59 -8.45 1.62 -4.35
N LEU A 60 -8.94 1.74 -5.58
CA LEU A 60 -10.00 0.89 -6.15
C LEU A 60 -11.26 0.80 -5.26
N GLY A 61 -11.66 1.91 -4.63
CA GLY A 61 -12.79 1.95 -3.69
C GLY A 61 -12.45 1.55 -2.25
N TYR A 62 -11.24 1.10 -1.97
CA TYR A 62 -10.76 0.77 -0.63
C TYR A 62 -10.06 1.96 0.01
N LYS A 63 -10.34 2.21 1.29
CA LYS A 63 -9.63 3.22 2.08
C LYS A 63 -8.23 2.73 2.44
N VAL A 64 -7.23 3.56 2.20
CA VAL A 64 -5.81 3.27 2.48
C VAL A 64 -5.32 4.19 3.59
N THR A 65 -4.59 3.63 4.56
CA THR A 65 -3.92 4.41 5.62
C THR A 65 -2.50 4.78 5.23
N GLY A 66 -1.88 5.72 5.94
CA GLY A 66 -0.50 6.14 5.67
C GLY A 66 0.55 5.24 6.32
N ALA A 67 1.67 5.02 5.63
CA ALA A 67 2.81 4.30 6.18
C ALA A 67 4.14 4.71 5.49
N PRO A 68 5.27 4.75 6.22
CA PRO A 68 6.58 4.81 5.59
C PRO A 68 6.73 3.69 4.57
N THR A 69 7.14 4.03 3.35
CA THR A 69 7.10 3.11 2.21
C THR A 69 8.45 3.04 1.50
N LEU A 70 8.91 1.82 1.23
CA LEU A 70 10.08 1.53 0.40
C LEU A 70 9.65 0.63 -0.77
N VAL A 71 10.05 0.97 -1.99
CA VAL A 71 9.85 0.14 -3.18
C VAL A 71 11.18 -0.45 -3.63
N VAL A 72 11.26 -1.77 -3.66
CA VAL A 72 12.40 -2.53 -4.20
C VAL A 72 11.94 -3.29 -5.44
N GLN A 73 12.66 -3.15 -6.56
CA GLN A 73 12.31 -3.78 -7.84
C GLN A 73 13.54 -3.95 -8.72
N HIS A 74 13.55 -5.00 -9.54
CA HIS A 74 14.70 -5.36 -10.39
C HIS A 74 14.41 -5.34 -11.91
N GLU A 75 13.16 -5.17 -12.33
CA GLU A 75 12.76 -5.37 -13.73
C GLU A 75 12.78 -4.09 -14.57
N ASN A 76 12.44 -2.94 -13.96
CA ASN A 76 12.23 -1.69 -14.66
C ASN A 76 13.44 -0.76 -14.54
N SER A 77 13.68 0.04 -15.58
CA SER A 77 14.65 1.12 -15.53
C SER A 77 14.16 2.30 -14.68
N ILE A 78 15.10 3.08 -14.16
CA ILE A 78 14.80 4.29 -13.39
C ILE A 78 13.95 5.30 -14.19
N ALA A 79 14.22 5.44 -15.49
CA ALA A 79 13.45 6.31 -16.38
C ALA A 79 12.01 5.81 -16.59
N GLY A 80 11.82 4.49 -16.67
CA GLY A 80 10.49 3.89 -16.76
C GLY A 80 9.66 4.14 -15.50
N GLU A 81 10.27 3.95 -14.33
CA GLU A 81 9.62 4.19 -13.05
C GLU A 81 9.31 5.68 -12.82
N TRP A 82 10.24 6.58 -13.17
CA TRP A 82 9.99 8.02 -13.06
C TRP A 82 8.78 8.45 -13.91
N ARG A 83 8.72 8.04 -15.18
CA ARG A 83 7.56 8.34 -16.05
C ARG A 83 6.25 7.78 -15.47
N ARG A 84 6.28 6.57 -14.89
CA ARG A 84 5.11 5.94 -14.27
C ARG A 84 4.63 6.73 -13.05
N ILE A 85 5.55 7.08 -12.14
CA ILE A 85 5.25 7.86 -10.94
C ILE A 85 4.67 9.23 -11.33
N HIS A 86 5.28 9.91 -12.29
CA HIS A 86 4.83 11.24 -12.73
C HIS A 86 3.38 11.20 -13.26
N LYS A 87 3.06 10.22 -14.12
CA LYS A 87 1.69 10.04 -14.64
C LYS A 87 0.70 9.67 -13.54
N LEU A 88 1.07 8.75 -12.65
CA LEU A 88 0.20 8.34 -11.53
C LEU A 88 -0.07 9.51 -10.59
N ALA A 89 0.97 10.25 -10.18
CA ALA A 89 0.86 11.38 -9.27
C ALA A 89 -0.07 12.47 -9.82
N GLN A 90 -0.05 12.73 -11.14
CA GLN A 90 -1.01 13.62 -11.79
C GLN A 90 -2.43 13.05 -11.73
N SER A 91 -2.62 11.76 -12.08
CA SER A 91 -3.96 11.16 -12.11
C SER A 91 -4.64 11.08 -10.73
N ILE A 92 -3.87 10.98 -9.65
CA ILE A 92 -4.39 10.86 -8.29
C ILE A 92 -4.26 12.18 -7.50
N GLY A 93 -3.91 13.28 -8.18
CA GLY A 93 -3.96 14.65 -7.62
C GLY A 93 -2.90 14.96 -6.55
N ILE A 94 -1.68 14.44 -6.68
CA ILE A 94 -0.61 14.58 -5.67
C ILE A 94 0.46 15.62 -6.05
N TYR A 95 0.39 16.17 -7.25
CA TYR A 95 1.44 17.03 -7.81
C TYR A 95 1.70 18.32 -6.99
N ASP A 96 0.71 18.80 -6.23
CA ASP A 96 0.79 20.05 -5.45
C ASP A 96 1.03 19.83 -3.95
N GLU A 97 1.29 18.60 -3.51
CA GLU A 97 1.44 18.31 -2.08
C GLU A 97 2.83 18.63 -1.56
N LYS A 98 2.91 19.65 -0.69
CA LYS A 98 4.13 20.08 0.03
C LYS A 98 4.88 18.96 0.75
N ARG A 99 4.18 17.86 1.09
CA ARG A 99 4.75 16.70 1.80
C ARG A 99 5.73 15.88 0.95
N PHE A 100 5.65 15.99 -0.37
CA PHE A 100 6.59 15.35 -1.32
C PHE A 100 7.68 16.30 -1.81
N LEU A 101 7.57 17.59 -1.52
CA LEU A 101 8.64 18.57 -1.69
C LEU A 101 9.60 18.41 -0.51
N LEU A 102 10.40 17.35 -0.53
CA LEU A 102 11.55 17.22 0.38
C LEU A 102 12.50 18.39 0.09
N ASN A 103 12.58 19.32 1.05
CA ASN A 103 13.59 20.37 1.20
C ASN A 103 14.05 21.04 -0.12
N GLN A 104 13.35 22.11 -0.53
CA GLN A 104 14.02 23.22 -1.21
C GLN A 104 14.48 24.23 -0.18
#